data_AF-A0A1W9QY53-F1
#
_entry.id   AF-A0A1W9QY53-F1
#
_cell.length_a   1.000
_cell.length_b   1.000
_cell.length_c   1.000
_cell.angle_alpha   90.00
_cell.angle_beta   90.00
_cell.angle_gamma   90.00
#
_symmetry.space_group_name_H-M   'P 1'
#
loop_
_entity.id
_entity.type
_entity.pdbx_description
1 polymer ?
#
loop_
_entity_poly.entity_id
_entity_poly.type
_entity_poly.pdbx_seq_one_letter_code
_entity_poly.pdbx_strand_id
1 'polypeptide(L)'
;MSGFGQNINVGFVSNQKLKNASIETNSAWQYLIGGQNTDSKYLSINKLKHLKQLQKFDVLWIHLPDTNIDLNESFSPKILDNLRSYVSDGGNLLLSHEAFPLINILGIETEKPGMVYKEGTDNGYGRMLGFHAFRSHPIFEGLNGGSYILKPSGDIKVRNYGYFGDRLPANGKVVATDWDYIFVKEDKKLVLEYNLGKGKILAIGGYMNFEYPEEAADGQIYNVNRLHLNKFTANCLNYLSGKSKDTTAHFWKYDSDGANLFPSKNINYFPMMRPARKPHAWEIPDHPMKLTRRFATDNFWDVAGQRMLIMGKETGGIDEIWAHPFMAFRDYEAGIRFPYKDTIYWMNDQEPMIEVSPDAFVRHYQFRHAFLKEVVTVSPDAPKAVVHYEYNGTCQAEMYIRFKSNQRIMWPYSEKVLGGLKYDFNEKLNAFMITDPSGDFVSMIGFNKATEPVHFNSSPMLPAFRTTKNPIGNYSNIDAPDTLWQAMPAPGELIITLT
;
A
#
# COMPACT_ATOMS: atom_id res chain seq x y z
N MET A 1 -9.23 34.47 13.44
CA MET A 1 -9.82 34.17 14.75
C MET A 1 -10.09 32.67 14.81
N SER A 2 -9.12 31.89 15.29
CA SER A 2 -9.26 30.45 15.50
C SER A 2 -10.04 30.23 16.80
N GLY A 3 -11.19 29.56 16.72
CA GLY A 3 -12.01 29.25 17.88
C GLY A 3 -11.19 28.52 18.95
N PHE A 4 -11.40 28.91 20.20
CA PHE A 4 -10.90 28.21 21.39
C PHE A 4 -11.38 26.76 21.34
N GLY A 5 -10.58 25.88 20.75
CA GLY A 5 -10.77 24.43 20.88
C GLY A 5 -10.56 24.08 22.35
N GLN A 6 -11.56 23.47 22.99
CA GLN A 6 -11.44 23.01 24.37
C GLN A 6 -10.17 22.16 24.54
N ASN A 7 -9.45 22.32 25.65
CA ASN A 7 -8.28 21.49 25.98
C ASN A 7 -8.68 20.01 26.12
N ILE A 8 -7.75 19.10 25.81
CA ILE A 8 -7.92 17.66 26.02
C ILE A 8 -7.52 17.35 27.46
N ASN A 9 -8.41 16.73 28.23
CA ASN A 9 -8.11 16.26 29.58
C ASN A 9 -7.35 14.93 29.50
N VAL A 10 -6.07 14.92 29.83
CA VAL A 10 -5.20 13.75 29.73
C VAL A 10 -4.76 13.26 31.11
N GLY A 11 -5.09 12.01 31.44
CA GLY A 11 -4.52 11.32 32.59
C GLY A 11 -3.26 10.57 32.18
N PHE A 12 -2.08 11.07 32.54
CA PHE A 12 -0.80 10.38 32.28
C PHE A 12 -0.56 9.35 33.38
N VAL A 13 -0.49 8.07 33.01
CA VAL A 13 -0.35 6.95 33.93
C VAL A 13 1.01 6.29 33.77
N SER A 14 1.71 6.12 34.88
CA SER A 14 2.97 5.37 34.95
C SER A 14 3.03 4.47 36.19
N ASN A 15 3.88 3.45 36.14
CA ASN A 15 4.23 2.59 37.28
C ASN A 15 5.13 3.29 38.31
N GLN A 16 5.79 4.38 37.92
CA GLN A 16 6.70 5.13 38.77
C GLN A 16 5.97 6.26 39.49
N LYS A 17 6.51 6.70 40.63
CA LYS A 17 6.10 7.98 41.25
C LYS A 17 6.89 9.09 40.58
N LEU A 18 6.26 10.22 40.26
CA LEU A 18 6.91 11.34 39.57
C LEU A 18 8.25 11.77 40.20
N LYS A 19 8.34 11.82 41.54
CA LYS A 19 9.59 12.17 42.25
C LYS A 19 10.77 11.24 41.94
N ASN A 20 10.49 9.98 41.61
CA ASN A 20 11.48 8.92 41.37
C ASN A 20 11.33 8.34 39.95
N ALA A 21 10.72 9.10 39.04
CA ALA A 21 10.49 8.65 37.67
C ALA A 21 11.81 8.62 36.88
N SER A 22 11.93 7.68 35.95
CA SER A 22 13.05 7.60 35.02
C SER A 22 13.09 8.82 34.10
N ILE A 23 14.22 8.99 33.40
CA ILE A 23 14.37 10.05 32.40
C ILE A 23 13.26 9.93 31.34
N GLU A 24 12.98 8.73 30.83
CA GLU A 24 11.88 8.46 29.90
C GLU A 24 10.52 8.98 30.42
N THR A 25 10.10 8.50 31.60
CA THR A 25 8.80 8.87 32.19
C THR A 25 8.71 10.37 32.45
N ASN A 26 9.78 10.99 32.97
CA ASN A 26 9.81 12.42 33.21
C ASN A 26 9.73 13.20 31.90
N SER A 27 10.49 12.83 30.88
CA SER A 27 10.50 13.52 29.58
C SER A 27 9.17 13.39 28.84
N ALA A 28 8.50 12.23 28.92
CA ALA A 28 7.15 12.05 28.37
C ALA A 28 6.12 12.92 29.10
N TRP A 29 6.21 12.99 30.44
CA TRP A 29 5.38 13.88 31.24
C TRP A 29 5.64 15.36 30.93
N GLN A 30 6.90 15.78 30.80
CA GLN A 30 7.28 17.15 30.44
C GLN A 30 6.74 17.55 29.06
N TYR A 31 6.84 16.65 28.08
CA TYR A 31 6.22 16.87 26.77
C TYR A 31 4.72 17.15 26.91
N LEU A 32 4.01 16.33 27.71
CA LEU A 32 2.57 16.44 27.87
C LEU A 32 2.16 17.77 28.53
N ILE A 33 2.82 18.18 29.62
CA ILE A 33 2.49 19.45 30.30
C ILE A 33 2.99 20.68 29.57
N GLY A 34 3.96 20.54 28.66
CA GLY A 34 4.38 21.61 27.76
C GLY A 34 3.44 21.83 26.57
N GLY A 35 2.48 20.93 26.34
CA GLY A 35 1.52 21.00 25.25
C GLY A 35 0.46 22.10 25.46
N GLN A 36 0.25 22.94 24.44
CA GLN A 36 -0.67 24.09 24.54
C GLN A 36 -2.16 23.72 24.63
N ASN A 37 -2.55 22.50 24.24
CA ASN A 37 -3.96 22.08 24.12
C ASN A 37 -4.35 20.92 25.04
N THR A 38 -3.58 20.68 26.11
CA THR A 38 -3.77 19.55 27.04
C THR A 38 -3.87 20.03 28.48
N ASP A 39 -4.92 19.66 29.19
CA ASP A 39 -4.99 19.74 30.65
C ASP A 39 -4.64 18.37 31.23
N SER A 40 -3.50 18.28 31.91
CA SER A 40 -2.85 16.99 32.15
C SER A 40 -2.64 16.72 33.62
N LYS A 41 -2.87 15.48 34.04
CA LYS A 41 -2.65 15.03 35.41
C LYS A 41 -1.88 13.73 35.47
N TYR A 42 -0.81 13.73 36.27
CA TYR A 42 -0.04 12.52 36.56
C TYR A 42 -0.81 11.61 37.53
N LEU A 43 -0.92 10.33 37.20
CA LEU A 43 -1.59 9.29 37.96
C LEU A 43 -0.65 8.10 38.15
N SER A 44 -0.56 7.59 39.36
CA SER A 44 0.01 6.25 39.57
C SER A 44 -1.03 5.18 39.23
N ILE A 45 -0.57 3.97 38.87
CA ILE A 45 -1.46 2.83 38.57
C ILE A 45 -2.50 2.59 39.68
N ASN A 46 -2.14 2.78 40.95
CA ASN A 46 -3.07 2.62 42.07
C ASN A 46 -4.29 3.57 42.03
N LYS A 47 -4.18 4.74 41.39
CA LYS A 47 -5.32 5.66 41.22
C LYS A 47 -6.39 5.11 40.27
N LEU A 48 -6.04 4.14 39.42
CA LEU A 48 -6.97 3.46 38.53
C LEU A 48 -8.02 2.60 39.27
N LYS A 49 -7.86 2.37 40.58
CA LYS A 49 -8.87 1.70 41.42
C LYS A 49 -10.14 2.54 41.62
N HIS A 50 -10.15 3.82 41.22
CA HIS A 50 -11.28 4.73 41.41
C HIS A 50 -11.86 5.21 40.08
N LEU A 51 -12.87 4.51 39.54
CA LEU A 51 -13.50 4.82 38.24
C LEU A 51 -13.91 6.30 38.07
N LYS A 52 -14.52 6.90 39.10
CA LYS A 52 -14.92 8.33 39.07
C LYS A 52 -13.76 9.31 38.85
N GLN A 53 -12.53 8.90 39.15
CA GLN A 53 -11.35 9.72 38.84
C GLN A 53 -10.96 9.61 37.37
N LEU A 54 -11.19 8.46 36.74
CA LEU A 54 -10.87 8.20 35.34
C LEU A 54 -11.81 8.93 34.39
N GLN A 55 -13.11 8.95 34.73
CA GLN A 55 -14.16 9.63 33.97
C GLN A 55 -13.99 11.16 33.83
N LYS A 56 -12.95 11.74 34.45
CA LYS A 56 -12.58 13.15 34.29
C LYS A 56 -11.68 13.42 33.09
N PHE A 57 -11.14 12.37 32.48
CA PHE A 57 -10.20 12.45 31.38
C PHE A 57 -10.86 12.02 30.09
N ASP A 58 -10.51 12.70 29.00
CA ASP A 58 -10.88 12.31 27.64
C ASP A 58 -10.02 11.12 27.19
N VAL A 59 -8.74 11.15 27.59
CA VAL A 59 -7.73 10.14 27.27
C VAL A 59 -6.91 9.79 28.50
N LEU A 60 -6.73 8.50 28.78
CA LEU A 60 -5.67 8.03 29.67
C LEU A 60 -4.49 7.58 28.81
N TRP A 61 -3.35 8.24 28.98
CA TRP A 61 -2.10 7.80 28.36
C TRP A 61 -1.33 6.94 29.36
N ILE A 62 -1.39 5.63 29.18
CA ILE A 62 -0.62 4.67 29.97
C ILE A 62 0.72 4.45 29.26
N HIS A 63 1.76 5.04 29.83
CA HIS A 63 3.12 4.98 29.32
C HIS A 63 4.00 4.28 30.33
N LEU A 64 4.44 3.07 29.98
CA LEU A 64 5.29 2.25 30.83
C LEU A 64 6.65 2.12 30.15
N PRO A 65 7.71 2.75 30.69
CA PRO A 65 9.04 2.64 30.10
C PRO A 65 9.53 1.20 30.15
N ASP A 66 10.54 0.89 29.35
CA ASP A 66 11.25 -0.40 29.31
C ASP A 66 11.76 -0.79 30.71
N THR A 67 10.97 -1.57 31.47
CA THR A 67 11.22 -1.83 32.90
C THR A 67 10.95 -3.27 33.36
N ASN A 68 10.78 -4.25 32.44
CA ASN A 68 10.43 -5.64 32.81
C ASN A 68 9.29 -5.74 33.83
N ILE A 69 8.30 -4.84 33.73
CA ILE A 69 7.16 -4.80 34.63
C ILE A 69 6.25 -6.01 34.41
N ASP A 70 5.84 -6.69 35.49
CA ASP A 70 4.74 -7.64 35.42
C ASP A 70 3.41 -6.89 35.42
N LEU A 71 2.73 -6.91 34.27
CA LEU A 71 1.44 -6.25 34.09
C LEU A 71 0.32 -6.91 34.89
N ASN A 72 0.35 -8.23 35.11
CA ASN A 72 -0.68 -8.92 35.88
C ASN A 72 -0.59 -8.57 37.37
N GLU A 73 0.63 -8.39 37.89
CA GLU A 73 0.84 -7.90 39.26
C GLU A 73 0.45 -6.42 39.39
N SER A 74 0.83 -5.61 38.40
CA SER A 74 0.63 -4.16 38.45
C SER A 74 -0.84 -3.75 38.25
N PHE A 75 -1.59 -4.49 37.42
CA PHE A 75 -2.98 -4.19 37.09
C PHE A 75 -3.93 -5.24 37.68
N SER A 76 -4.26 -5.07 38.98
CA SER A 76 -5.22 -5.93 39.68
C SER A 76 -6.58 -6.02 38.96
N PRO A 77 -7.39 -7.09 39.18
CA PRO A 77 -8.70 -7.26 38.54
C PRO A 77 -9.61 -6.02 38.65
N LYS A 78 -9.62 -5.37 39.82
CA LYS A 78 -10.42 -4.15 40.04
C LYS A 78 -9.99 -2.98 39.14
N ILE A 79 -8.69 -2.85 38.86
CA ILE A 79 -8.16 -1.83 37.94
C ILE A 79 -8.59 -2.15 36.52
N LEU A 80 -8.44 -3.41 36.10
CA LEU A 80 -8.84 -3.86 34.76
C LEU A 80 -10.34 -3.63 34.51
N ASP A 81 -11.19 -3.93 35.49
CA ASP A 81 -12.63 -3.72 35.39
C ASP A 81 -13.00 -2.23 35.30
N ASN A 82 -12.32 -1.38 36.07
CA ASN A 82 -12.51 0.06 35.97
C ASN A 82 -12.03 0.63 34.64
N LEU A 83 -10.88 0.16 34.11
CA LEU A 83 -10.39 0.58 32.79
C LEU A 83 -11.38 0.14 31.70
N ARG A 84 -11.85 -1.10 31.73
CA ARG A 84 -12.89 -1.60 30.81
C ARG A 84 -14.16 -0.75 30.88
N SER A 85 -14.62 -0.42 32.08
CA SER A 85 -15.81 0.43 32.27
C SER A 85 -15.59 1.84 31.73
N TYR A 86 -14.45 2.46 32.08
CA TYR A 86 -14.07 3.78 31.59
C TYR A 86 -14.08 3.85 30.05
N VAL A 87 -13.47 2.86 29.38
CA VAL A 87 -13.45 2.84 27.92
C VAL A 87 -14.84 2.56 27.35
N SER A 88 -15.55 1.57 27.91
CA SER A 88 -16.90 1.22 27.44
C SER A 88 -17.86 2.42 27.50
N ASP A 89 -17.69 3.30 28.49
CA ASP A 89 -18.49 4.50 28.71
C ASP A 89 -18.10 5.68 27.80
N GLY A 90 -17.01 5.58 27.02
CA GLY A 90 -16.56 6.60 26.07
C GLY A 90 -15.19 7.20 26.36
N GLY A 91 -14.53 6.80 27.45
CA GLY A 91 -13.14 7.15 27.70
C GLY A 91 -12.18 6.49 26.71
N ASN A 92 -11.00 7.06 26.51
CA ASN A 92 -10.05 6.54 25.53
C ASN A 92 -8.70 6.19 26.17
N LEU A 93 -8.00 5.19 25.61
CA LEU A 93 -6.66 4.80 26.05
C LEU A 93 -5.62 5.00 24.95
N LEU A 94 -4.51 5.61 25.32
CA LEU A 94 -3.25 5.55 24.58
C LEU A 94 -2.30 4.64 25.36
N LEU A 95 -1.89 3.53 24.77
CA LEU A 95 -0.96 2.58 25.38
C LEU A 95 0.37 2.66 24.62
N SER A 96 1.48 2.90 25.32
CA SER A 96 2.81 2.85 24.68
C SER A 96 3.84 2.03 25.46
N HIS A 97 4.78 1.43 24.69
CA HIS A 97 5.84 0.53 25.17
C HIS A 97 5.28 -0.68 25.95
N GLU A 98 5.72 -0.88 27.19
CA GLU A 98 5.32 -2.01 28.05
C GLU A 98 3.82 -1.99 28.38
N ALA A 99 3.09 -0.91 28.08
CA ALA A 99 1.63 -0.87 28.19
C ALA A 99 0.92 -1.57 27.03
N PHE A 100 1.59 -1.86 25.91
CA PHE A 100 0.97 -2.45 24.72
C PHE A 100 0.25 -3.78 25.01
N PRO A 101 0.81 -4.74 25.77
CA PRO A 101 0.14 -6.01 26.05
C PRO A 101 -1.12 -5.89 26.93
N LEU A 102 -1.42 -4.71 27.48
CA LEU A 102 -2.68 -4.49 28.22
C LEU A 102 -3.93 -4.76 27.36
N ILE A 103 -3.84 -4.67 26.04
CA ILE A 103 -4.93 -5.05 25.13
C ILE A 103 -5.40 -6.50 25.36
N ASN A 104 -4.48 -7.41 25.69
CA ASN A 104 -4.80 -8.82 25.96
C ASN A 104 -5.28 -9.01 27.41
N ILE A 105 -4.64 -8.35 28.38
CA ILE A 105 -4.98 -8.44 29.82
C ILE A 105 -6.36 -7.82 30.11
N LEU A 106 -6.74 -6.77 29.37
CA LEU A 106 -8.08 -6.19 29.39
C LEU A 106 -9.12 -7.07 28.66
N GLY A 107 -8.71 -8.16 28.00
CA GLY A 107 -9.60 -9.07 27.27
C GLY A 107 -10.18 -8.48 25.97
N ILE A 108 -9.51 -7.49 25.38
CA ILE A 108 -9.96 -6.82 24.16
C ILE A 108 -9.44 -7.55 22.91
N GLU A 109 -8.22 -8.06 23.00
CA GLU A 109 -7.57 -8.83 21.95
C GLU A 109 -7.30 -10.24 22.47
N THR A 110 -7.68 -11.26 21.70
CA THR A 110 -7.50 -12.66 22.09
C THR A 110 -6.11 -13.17 21.76
N GLU A 111 -5.54 -12.70 20.65
CA GLU A 111 -4.19 -13.07 20.25
C GLU A 111 -3.15 -12.33 21.10
N LYS A 112 -2.11 -13.06 21.54
CA LYS A 112 -1.05 -12.44 22.35
C LYS A 112 -0.05 -11.73 21.45
N PRO A 113 0.24 -10.44 21.64
CA PRO A 113 1.30 -9.78 20.89
C PRO A 113 2.67 -10.40 21.24
N GLY A 114 3.59 -10.35 20.28
CA GLY A 114 4.99 -10.68 20.50
C GLY A 114 5.78 -9.48 21.02
N MET A 115 7.02 -9.76 21.41
CA MET A 115 8.04 -8.76 21.71
C MET A 115 9.31 -9.13 20.96
N VAL A 116 9.91 -8.15 20.29
CA VAL A 116 11.20 -8.29 19.63
C VAL A 116 12.08 -7.09 19.98
N TYR A 117 13.40 -7.29 19.97
CA TYR A 117 14.33 -6.17 19.97
C TYR A 117 14.56 -5.66 18.56
N LYS A 118 14.63 -4.33 18.43
CA LYS A 118 15.02 -3.62 17.22
C LYS A 118 16.32 -2.88 17.48
N GLU A 119 17.32 -3.18 16.66
CA GLU A 119 18.56 -2.42 16.63
C GLU A 119 18.36 -1.16 15.76
N GLY A 120 18.73 0.00 16.29
CA GLY A 120 18.86 1.26 15.57
C GLY A 120 20.32 1.54 15.33
N THR A 121 20.93 0.82 14.39
CA THR A 121 22.36 0.97 14.02
C THR A 121 22.53 1.74 12.73
N ASP A 122 23.65 2.41 12.56
CA ASP A 122 23.98 3.14 11.33
C ASP A 122 24.93 2.35 10.44
N ASN A 123 24.38 1.74 9.39
CA ASN A 123 25.12 1.07 8.34
C ASN A 123 25.29 1.95 7.08
N GLY A 124 25.29 3.29 7.24
CA GLY A 124 25.43 4.26 6.16
C GLY A 124 24.13 4.93 5.71
N TYR A 125 23.04 4.73 6.45
CA TYR A 125 21.68 5.15 6.06
C TYR A 125 20.93 5.85 7.19
N GLY A 126 21.58 6.04 8.34
CA GLY A 126 20.99 6.61 9.54
C GLY A 126 20.10 5.63 10.30
N ARG A 127 19.83 5.96 11.56
CA ARG A 127 19.08 5.13 12.53
C ARG A 127 17.58 5.41 12.46
N MET A 128 17.02 5.49 11.25
CA MET A 128 15.65 5.96 11.03
C MET A 128 14.61 4.89 11.39
N LEU A 129 13.86 5.11 12.47
CA LEU A 129 12.85 4.19 13.00
C LEU A 129 11.51 4.91 13.14
N GLY A 130 10.44 4.28 12.68
CA GLY A 130 9.12 4.91 12.64
C GLY A 130 7.99 3.99 12.26
N PHE A 131 6.92 4.62 11.80
CA PHE A 131 5.69 3.94 11.41
C PHE A 131 5.17 4.47 10.09
N HIS A 132 4.51 3.62 9.32
CA HIS A 132 3.80 4.00 8.11
C HIS A 132 2.37 3.44 8.10
N ALA A 133 1.37 4.30 7.88
CA ALA A 133 -0.01 3.88 7.68
C ALA A 133 -0.21 3.25 6.30
N PHE A 134 -1.30 2.50 6.15
CA PHE A 134 -1.83 2.24 4.82
C PHE A 134 -2.52 3.52 4.34
N ARG A 135 -2.01 4.15 3.29
CA ARG A 135 -2.51 5.44 2.75
C ARG A 135 -2.46 6.59 3.75
N SER A 136 -3.54 6.80 4.50
CA SER A 136 -3.65 7.89 5.48
C SER A 136 -4.31 7.43 6.78
N HIS A 137 -3.90 8.05 7.88
CA HIS A 137 -4.56 7.90 9.15
C HIS A 137 -4.39 9.20 9.96
N PRO A 138 -5.40 9.67 10.73
CA PRO A 138 -5.31 10.92 11.49
C PRO A 138 -4.09 11.06 12.42
N ILE A 139 -3.56 9.94 12.92
CA ILE A 139 -2.34 9.96 13.76
C ILE A 139 -1.08 10.43 12.99
N PHE A 140 -1.11 10.40 11.66
CA PHE A 140 -0.05 10.90 10.77
C PHE A 140 -0.41 12.24 10.11
N GLU A 141 -1.37 13.00 10.65
CA GLU A 141 -1.70 14.34 10.15
C GLU A 141 -0.47 15.25 10.14
N GLY A 142 -0.12 15.82 8.98
CA GLY A 142 1.10 16.61 8.79
C GLY A 142 2.40 15.78 8.80
N LEU A 143 2.29 14.46 8.71
CA LEU A 143 3.40 13.50 8.64
C LEU A 143 3.26 12.59 7.41
N ASN A 144 2.70 13.07 6.29
CA ASN A 144 2.70 12.38 4.99
C ASN A 144 2.32 10.88 4.99
N GLY A 145 1.42 10.45 5.89
CA GLY A 145 1.01 9.04 6.02
C GLY A 145 1.99 8.14 6.81
N GLY A 146 3.16 8.64 7.20
CA GLY A 146 4.16 7.91 7.98
C GLY A 146 5.31 8.81 8.43
N SER A 147 5.98 8.47 9.53
CA SER A 147 7.14 9.24 9.98
C SER A 147 8.12 8.40 10.78
N TYR A 148 9.41 8.68 10.58
CA TYR A 148 10.45 8.30 11.54
C TYR A 148 10.35 9.19 12.76
N ILE A 149 9.74 8.67 13.82
CA ILE A 149 9.60 9.39 15.09
C ILE A 149 10.82 9.21 15.99
N LEU A 150 11.69 8.25 15.69
CA LEU A 150 12.93 7.99 16.41
C LEU A 150 14.09 7.91 15.41
N LYS A 151 14.99 8.89 15.49
CA LYS A 151 16.26 8.92 14.76
C LYS A 151 17.37 9.31 15.74
N PRO A 152 17.88 8.34 16.53
CA PRO A 152 18.92 8.60 17.51
C PRO A 152 20.24 8.99 16.82
N SER A 153 21.03 9.81 17.49
CA SER A 153 22.37 10.20 17.04
C SER A 153 23.43 9.11 17.22
N GLY A 154 23.19 8.15 18.11
CA GLY A 154 24.04 6.99 18.38
C GLY A 154 23.26 5.68 18.33
N ASP A 155 23.98 4.55 18.30
CA ASP A 155 23.37 3.22 18.22
C ASP A 155 22.53 2.94 19.46
N ILE A 156 21.32 2.43 19.24
CA ILE A 156 20.40 2.05 20.33
C ILE A 156 19.79 0.68 20.06
N LYS A 157 19.24 0.09 21.12
CA LYS A 157 18.42 -1.10 21.07
C LYS A 157 17.11 -0.82 21.79
N VAL A 158 15.99 -1.01 21.11
CA VAL A 158 14.64 -0.75 21.66
C VAL A 158 13.77 -1.99 21.57
N ARG A 159 12.80 -2.10 22.48
CA ARG A 159 11.77 -3.14 22.40
C ARG A 159 10.62 -2.70 21.52
N ASN A 160 10.15 -3.62 20.70
CA ASN A 160 8.95 -3.48 19.92
C ASN A 160 7.94 -4.56 20.31
N TYR A 161 6.75 -4.13 20.67
CA TYR A 161 5.57 -4.97 20.82
C TYR A 161 4.71 -4.93 19.56
N GLY A 162 4.09 -6.05 19.22
CA GLY A 162 3.23 -6.09 18.04
C GLY A 162 2.97 -7.50 17.54
N TYR A 163 2.54 -7.57 16.28
CA TYR A 163 2.41 -8.83 15.56
C TYR A 163 3.44 -8.90 14.45
N PHE A 164 4.10 -10.06 14.32
CA PHE A 164 5.28 -10.24 13.49
C PHE A 164 5.10 -11.41 12.52
N GLY A 165 5.64 -11.28 11.31
CA GLY A 165 5.46 -12.26 10.24
C GLY A 165 3.99 -12.36 9.84
N ASP A 166 3.51 -13.60 9.73
CA ASP A 166 2.13 -13.93 9.35
C ASP A 166 1.14 -13.85 10.51
N ARG A 167 1.60 -13.55 11.74
CA ARG A 167 0.69 -13.37 12.88
C ARG A 167 -0.09 -12.06 12.71
N LEU A 168 -1.39 -12.13 13.01
CA LEU A 168 -2.33 -11.01 12.94
C LEU A 168 -3.05 -10.84 14.28
N PRO A 169 -3.45 -9.61 14.66
CA PRO A 169 -4.46 -9.42 15.70
C PRO A 169 -5.78 -10.08 15.27
N ALA A 170 -6.55 -10.66 16.20
CA ALA A 170 -7.86 -11.19 15.88
C ALA A 170 -8.94 -10.11 15.86
N ASN A 171 -8.83 -9.13 16.77
CA ASN A 171 -9.86 -8.13 16.99
C ASN A 171 -9.40 -6.72 16.60
N GLY A 172 -8.09 -6.47 16.64
CA GLY A 172 -7.48 -5.17 16.39
C GLY A 172 -7.37 -4.83 14.91
N LYS A 173 -7.54 -3.54 14.59
CA LYS A 173 -7.21 -3.00 13.27
C LYS A 173 -5.76 -2.54 13.25
N VAL A 174 -5.02 -2.93 12.22
CA VAL A 174 -3.63 -2.50 12.03
C VAL A 174 -3.60 -1.10 11.43
N VAL A 175 -3.20 -0.12 12.24
CA VAL A 175 -3.09 1.28 11.84
C VAL A 175 -1.79 1.53 11.09
N ALA A 176 -0.68 1.03 11.62
CA ALA A 176 0.64 1.25 11.04
C ALA A 176 1.61 0.11 11.33
N THR A 177 2.56 -0.05 10.41
CA THR A 177 3.62 -1.06 10.47
C THR A 177 4.98 -0.41 10.72
N ASP A 178 5.97 -1.22 11.10
CA ASP A 178 7.37 -0.78 11.23
C ASP A 178 7.84 -0.12 9.92
N TRP A 179 8.50 1.02 10.04
CA TRP A 179 9.17 1.69 8.94
C TRP A 179 10.61 1.98 9.35
N ASP A 180 11.54 1.29 8.69
CA ASP A 180 12.97 1.49 8.87
C ASP A 180 13.67 1.82 7.55
N TYR A 181 14.42 2.93 7.54
CA TYR A 181 15.03 3.43 6.31
C TYR A 181 14.01 3.45 5.16
N ILE A 182 14.28 2.85 4.00
CA ILE A 182 13.35 2.83 2.86
C ILE A 182 12.36 1.65 2.85
N PHE A 183 12.24 0.91 3.95
CA PHE A 183 11.43 -0.31 3.99
C PHE A 183 10.24 -0.17 4.91
N VAL A 184 9.04 -0.15 4.33
CA VAL A 184 7.81 -0.39 5.08
C VAL A 184 7.70 -1.91 5.30
N LYS A 185 7.83 -2.34 6.54
CA LYS A 185 7.83 -3.76 6.93
C LYS A 185 6.41 -4.19 7.27
N GLU A 186 5.62 -4.49 6.24
CA GLU A 186 4.21 -4.87 6.34
C GLU A 186 3.98 -6.10 7.25
N ASP A 187 5.01 -6.92 7.44
CA ASP A 187 5.05 -8.07 8.32
C ASP A 187 5.18 -7.71 9.81
N LYS A 188 5.40 -6.44 10.17
CA LYS A 188 5.57 -5.96 11.55
C LYS A 188 4.52 -4.92 11.93
N LYS A 189 3.45 -5.37 12.57
CA LYS A 189 2.26 -4.57 12.94
C LYS A 189 2.48 -3.96 14.32
N LEU A 190 2.81 -2.68 14.39
CA LEU A 190 3.25 -2.02 15.63
C LEU A 190 2.26 -1.00 16.18
N VAL A 191 1.30 -0.53 15.38
CA VAL A 191 0.25 0.37 15.86
C VAL A 191 -1.11 -0.24 15.57
N LEU A 192 -1.91 -0.40 16.64
CA LEU A 192 -3.20 -1.09 16.59
C LEU A 192 -4.29 -0.22 17.18
N GLU A 193 -5.47 -0.27 16.57
CA GLU A 193 -6.69 0.35 17.07
C GLU A 193 -7.72 -0.70 17.47
N TYR A 194 -8.38 -0.46 18.59
CA TYR A 194 -9.50 -1.22 19.10
C TYR A 194 -10.64 -0.29 19.50
N ASN A 195 -11.87 -0.80 19.40
CA ASN A 195 -13.04 -0.17 19.98
C ASN A 195 -13.56 -1.05 21.11
N LEU A 196 -13.96 -0.43 22.23
CA LEU A 196 -14.61 -1.11 23.33
C LEU A 196 -15.76 -0.22 23.83
N GLY A 197 -17.00 -0.69 23.64
CA GLY A 197 -18.18 0.13 23.87
C GLY A 197 -18.14 1.41 23.04
N LYS A 198 -18.19 2.58 23.70
CA LYS A 198 -18.14 3.90 23.05
C LYS A 198 -16.73 4.47 22.91
N GLY A 199 -15.75 3.87 23.58
CA GLY A 199 -14.38 4.36 23.63
C GLY A 199 -13.44 3.64 22.66
N LYS A 200 -12.28 4.25 22.47
CA LYS A 200 -11.22 3.78 21.58
C LYS A 200 -9.92 3.55 22.34
N ILE A 201 -9.15 2.58 21.85
CA ILE A 201 -7.83 2.25 22.37
C ILE A 201 -6.85 2.24 21.22
N LEU A 202 -5.77 3.03 21.35
CA LEU A 202 -4.63 3.01 20.43
C LEU A 202 -3.43 2.44 21.17
N ALA A 203 -2.90 1.32 20.68
CA ALA A 203 -1.71 0.67 21.23
C ALA A 203 -0.53 0.87 20.28
N ILE A 204 0.56 1.45 20.79
CA ILE A 204 1.77 1.79 20.03
C ILE A 204 2.96 1.03 20.63
N GLY A 205 3.48 0.09 19.86
CA GLY A 205 4.38 -0.93 20.38
C GLY A 205 5.85 -0.56 20.43
N GLY A 206 6.27 0.58 19.89
CA GLY A 206 7.68 0.96 19.87
C GLY A 206 7.91 2.45 19.65
N TYR A 207 9.19 2.83 19.61
CA TYR A 207 9.73 4.13 19.16
C TYR A 207 9.28 5.41 19.86
N MET A 208 8.30 5.35 20.76
CA MET A 208 7.86 6.50 21.57
C MET A 208 8.82 6.81 22.72
N ASN A 209 10.13 6.88 22.46
CA ASN A 209 11.18 7.14 23.44
C ASN A 209 11.37 8.65 23.65
N PHE A 210 10.97 9.15 24.81
CA PHE A 210 11.09 10.54 25.21
C PHE A 210 12.41 10.87 25.93
N GLU A 211 13.19 9.87 26.35
CA GLU A 211 14.45 10.04 27.06
C GLU A 211 15.55 10.69 26.21
N TYR A 212 15.48 10.53 24.88
CA TYR A 212 16.39 11.18 23.96
C TYR A 212 15.90 12.60 23.64
N PRO A 213 16.62 13.65 24.09
CA PRO A 213 16.22 15.04 23.87
C PRO A 213 16.37 15.44 22.39
N GLU A 214 15.94 16.67 22.05
CA GLU A 214 16.12 17.24 20.70
C GLU A 214 17.57 17.64 20.43
N GLU A 215 18.21 18.24 21.44
CA GLU A 215 19.63 18.59 21.46
C GLU A 215 20.25 17.96 22.71
N ALA A 216 21.52 17.55 22.64
CA ALA A 216 22.23 17.01 23.80
C ALA A 216 23.66 17.53 23.89
N ALA A 217 24.23 17.40 25.09
CA ALA A 217 25.64 17.67 25.34
C ALA A 217 26.54 16.66 24.63
N ASP A 218 27.81 17.00 24.47
CA ASP A 218 28.82 16.13 23.85
C ASP A 218 28.80 14.72 24.47
N GLY A 219 28.71 13.71 23.61
CA GLY A 219 28.70 12.29 23.99
C GLY A 219 27.34 11.73 24.42
N GLN A 220 26.27 12.53 24.44
CA GLN A 220 24.91 12.05 24.73
C GLN A 220 24.13 11.74 23.45
N ILE A 221 23.33 10.67 23.51
CA ILE A 221 22.41 10.31 22.44
C ILE A 221 21.18 11.22 22.50
N TYR A 222 20.80 11.79 21.35
CA TYR A 222 19.62 12.63 21.17
C TYR A 222 18.79 12.12 19.99
N ASN A 223 17.52 12.49 19.92
CA ASN A 223 16.62 12.14 18.83
C ASN A 223 16.51 13.31 17.86
N VAL A 224 17.16 13.18 16.71
CA VAL A 224 17.12 14.18 15.61
C VAL A 224 15.68 14.48 15.18
N ASN A 225 14.78 13.51 15.30
CA ASN A 225 13.38 13.63 14.90
C ASN A 225 12.44 13.87 16.08
N ARG A 226 12.91 14.53 17.15
CA ARG A 226 12.09 14.80 18.34
C ARG A 226 10.78 15.54 18.02
N LEU A 227 10.81 16.48 17.08
CA LEU A 227 9.60 17.19 16.64
C LEU A 227 8.57 16.26 15.99
N HIS A 228 9.01 15.21 15.27
CA HIS A 228 8.10 14.21 14.71
C HIS A 228 7.47 13.34 15.80
N LEU A 229 8.24 12.91 16.81
CA LEU A 229 7.69 12.22 17.99
C LEU A 229 6.63 13.07 18.69
N ASN A 230 6.94 14.34 18.92
CA ASN A 230 6.03 15.30 19.56
C ASN A 230 4.74 15.47 18.73
N LYS A 231 4.86 15.61 17.41
CA LYS A 231 3.72 15.77 16.50
C LYS A 231 2.86 14.50 16.43
N PHE A 232 3.49 13.34 16.28
CA PHE A 232 2.81 12.04 16.25
C PHE A 232 2.02 11.79 17.54
N THR A 233 2.64 12.05 18.70
CA THR A 233 1.99 11.90 20.00
C THR A 233 0.79 12.84 20.15
N ALA A 234 0.92 14.10 19.71
CA ALA A 234 -0.17 15.06 19.73
C ALA A 234 -1.32 14.61 18.82
N ASN A 235 -1.00 14.10 17.63
CA ASN A 235 -2.00 13.56 16.70
C ASN A 235 -2.73 12.35 17.31
N CYS A 236 -2.04 11.47 18.03
CA CYS A 236 -2.65 10.35 18.74
C CYS A 236 -3.68 10.83 19.78
N LEU A 237 -3.31 11.83 20.59
CA LEU A 237 -4.22 12.42 21.60
C LEU A 237 -5.41 13.14 20.95
N ASN A 238 -5.17 13.90 19.87
CA ASN A 238 -6.24 14.56 19.12
C ASN A 238 -7.20 13.53 18.50
N TYR A 239 -6.68 12.45 17.92
CA TYR A 239 -7.49 11.40 17.33
C TYR A 239 -8.35 10.68 18.36
N LEU A 240 -7.78 10.30 19.51
CA LEU A 240 -8.51 9.63 20.59
C LEU A 240 -9.57 10.54 21.23
N SER A 241 -9.32 11.84 21.32
CA SER A 241 -10.27 12.81 21.88
C SER A 241 -11.32 13.32 20.87
N GLY A 242 -11.30 12.82 19.63
CA GLY A 242 -12.21 13.27 18.57
C GLY A 242 -11.94 14.69 18.04
N LYS A 243 -10.75 15.24 18.30
CA LYS A 243 -10.30 16.57 17.88
C LYS A 243 -9.34 16.54 16.68
N SER A 244 -9.17 15.39 16.04
CA SER A 244 -8.41 15.30 14.79
C SER A 244 -9.15 16.01 13.65
N LYS A 245 -8.40 16.44 12.64
CA LYS A 245 -9.01 16.87 11.38
C LYS A 245 -9.75 15.71 10.70
N ASP A 246 -10.62 16.06 9.76
CA ASP A 246 -11.39 15.13 8.93
C ASP A 246 -10.49 14.45 7.88
N THR A 247 -9.57 13.60 8.36
CA THR A 247 -8.70 12.76 7.54
C THR A 247 -9.22 11.33 7.61
N THR A 248 -9.44 10.68 6.47
CA THR A 248 -9.90 9.29 6.43
C THR A 248 -8.91 8.37 7.14
N ALA A 249 -9.41 7.57 8.08
CA ALA A 249 -8.66 6.54 8.77
C ALA A 249 -8.67 5.24 7.94
N HIS A 250 -7.55 4.96 7.28
CA HIS A 250 -7.31 3.69 6.61
C HIS A 250 -6.53 2.74 7.52
N PHE A 251 -6.75 1.44 7.32
CA PHE A 251 -6.12 0.37 8.08
C PHE A 251 -5.52 -0.63 7.12
N TRP A 252 -4.36 -1.20 7.48
CA TRP A 252 -3.74 -2.28 6.74
C TRP A 252 -4.67 -3.50 6.72
N LYS A 253 -4.78 -4.12 5.55
CA LYS A 253 -5.52 -5.36 5.35
C LYS A 253 -4.54 -6.45 4.92
N TYR A 254 -4.77 -7.66 5.42
CA TYR A 254 -3.91 -8.81 5.18
C TYR A 254 -4.64 -9.97 4.52
N ASP A 255 -5.95 -9.83 4.32
CA ASP A 255 -6.73 -10.77 3.54
C ASP A 255 -6.38 -10.60 2.06
N SER A 256 -6.19 -11.73 1.37
CA SER A 256 -6.00 -11.75 -0.07
C SER A 256 -7.28 -12.26 -0.71
N ASP A 257 -8.03 -11.38 -1.34
CA ASP A 257 -9.18 -11.73 -2.17
C ASP A 257 -8.75 -12.42 -3.48
N GLY A 258 -7.45 -12.50 -3.79
CA GLY A 258 -7.00 -13.03 -5.08
C GLY A 258 -7.55 -12.16 -6.22
N ALA A 259 -7.86 -12.76 -7.37
CA ALA A 259 -8.55 -12.06 -8.45
C ALA A 259 -9.97 -12.64 -8.65
N ASN A 260 -10.99 -11.81 -8.46
CA ASN A 260 -12.40 -12.22 -8.54
C ASN A 260 -13.14 -11.51 -9.68
N LEU A 261 -14.10 -12.21 -10.28
CA LEU A 261 -15.06 -11.58 -11.19
C LEU A 261 -15.95 -10.59 -10.41
N PHE A 262 -16.28 -9.46 -11.03
CA PHE A 262 -17.30 -8.56 -10.51
C PHE A 262 -18.16 -7.98 -11.63
N PRO A 263 -19.43 -7.62 -11.38
CA PRO A 263 -20.25 -6.98 -12.41
C PRO A 263 -19.84 -5.51 -12.57
N SER A 264 -19.07 -5.18 -13.63
CA SER A 264 -18.61 -3.80 -13.88
C SER A 264 -19.74 -2.80 -14.11
N LYS A 265 -20.93 -3.27 -14.50
CA LYS A 265 -22.15 -2.48 -14.61
C LYS A 265 -22.56 -1.76 -13.31
N ASN A 266 -22.01 -2.17 -12.16
CA ASN A 266 -22.30 -1.60 -10.84
C ASN A 266 -21.32 -0.48 -10.42
N ILE A 267 -20.33 -0.13 -11.25
CA ILE A 267 -19.43 1.00 -10.96
C ILE A 267 -20.17 2.32 -11.16
N ASN A 268 -20.23 3.14 -10.11
CA ASN A 268 -20.91 4.44 -10.12
C ASN A 268 -20.19 5.52 -10.95
N TYR A 269 -18.87 5.36 -11.18
CA TYR A 269 -18.05 6.30 -11.95
C TYR A 269 -17.63 5.68 -13.28
N PHE A 270 -18.40 5.94 -14.32
CA PHE A 270 -18.09 5.53 -15.69
C PHE A 270 -17.48 6.69 -16.46
N PRO A 271 -16.29 6.55 -17.07
CA PRO A 271 -15.99 7.37 -18.23
C PRO A 271 -17.05 7.04 -19.30
N MET A 272 -17.75 8.06 -19.81
CA MET A 272 -18.58 7.93 -21.00
C MET A 272 -17.68 7.66 -22.22
N MET A 273 -17.05 6.49 -22.30
CA MET A 273 -16.46 6.05 -23.55
C MET A 273 -17.62 5.84 -24.50
N ARG A 274 -17.67 6.71 -25.51
CA ARG A 274 -18.56 6.52 -26.63
C ARG A 274 -17.99 5.39 -27.48
N PRO A 275 -18.85 4.61 -28.17
CA PRO A 275 -18.39 3.57 -29.07
C PRO A 275 -17.32 4.11 -30.01
N ALA A 276 -16.37 3.23 -30.35
CA ALA A 276 -15.23 3.53 -31.18
C ALA A 276 -15.61 4.34 -32.43
N ARG A 277 -14.89 5.44 -32.65
CA ARG A 277 -14.91 6.12 -33.96
C ARG A 277 -14.33 5.17 -35.01
N LYS A 278 -14.70 5.38 -36.28
CA LYS A 278 -14.07 4.63 -37.38
C LYS A 278 -12.54 4.78 -37.27
N PRO A 279 -11.76 3.69 -37.42
CA PRO A 279 -10.30 3.78 -37.40
C PRO A 279 -9.81 4.78 -38.46
N HIS A 280 -8.84 5.60 -38.09
CA HIS A 280 -8.10 6.46 -39.01
C HIS A 280 -6.61 6.35 -38.68
N ALA A 281 -5.75 6.68 -39.64
CA ALA A 281 -4.31 6.71 -39.41
C ALA A 281 -3.96 7.75 -38.33
N TRP A 282 -2.92 7.46 -37.53
CA TRP A 282 -2.46 8.37 -36.50
C TRP A 282 -1.53 9.42 -37.10
N GLU A 283 -1.96 10.68 -37.09
CA GLU A 283 -1.16 11.81 -37.54
C GLU A 283 -0.15 12.17 -36.44
N ILE A 284 1.14 11.96 -36.73
CA ILE A 284 2.25 12.39 -35.88
C ILE A 284 2.89 13.58 -36.61
N PRO A 285 2.92 14.78 -36.00
CA PRO A 285 3.61 15.91 -36.60
C PRO A 285 5.09 15.57 -36.83
N ASP A 286 5.67 16.08 -37.90
CA ASP A 286 7.11 15.94 -38.09
C ASP A 286 7.83 16.86 -37.10
N HIS A 287 8.69 16.28 -36.26
CA HIS A 287 9.40 17.01 -35.22
C HIS A 287 10.90 17.10 -35.53
N PRO A 288 11.53 18.27 -35.33
CA PRO A 288 12.99 18.39 -35.44
C PRO A 288 13.71 17.55 -34.38
N MET A 289 13.03 17.21 -33.28
CA MET A 289 13.51 16.33 -32.21
C MET A 289 12.99 14.90 -32.41
N LYS A 290 13.27 14.33 -33.58
CA LYS A 290 12.95 12.94 -33.91
C LYS A 290 14.22 12.11 -33.91
N LEU A 291 14.22 11.03 -33.14
CA LEU A 291 15.27 10.02 -33.16
C LEU A 291 14.77 8.80 -33.92
N THR A 292 15.61 8.20 -34.76
CA THR A 292 15.28 6.99 -35.50
C THR A 292 16.36 5.95 -35.34
N ARG A 293 15.98 4.68 -35.23
CA ARG A 293 16.92 3.55 -35.25
C ARG A 293 16.36 2.45 -36.13
N ARG A 294 17.18 1.98 -37.07
CA ARG A 294 16.78 0.98 -38.07
C ARG A 294 16.42 -0.39 -37.47
N PHE A 295 17.12 -0.79 -36.41
CA PHE A 295 16.92 -2.05 -35.71
C PHE A 295 16.85 -1.77 -34.21
N ALA A 296 15.72 -2.08 -33.59
CA ALA A 296 15.50 -1.92 -32.16
C ALA A 296 16.54 -2.69 -31.32
N THR A 297 16.85 -2.16 -30.15
CA THR A 297 17.68 -2.85 -29.14
C THR A 297 16.97 -2.92 -27.79
N ASP A 298 17.60 -3.51 -26.78
CA ASP A 298 17.05 -3.55 -25.41
C ASP A 298 17.14 -2.19 -24.67
N ASN A 299 17.24 -1.07 -25.41
CA ASN A 299 17.24 0.25 -24.80
C ASN A 299 15.89 0.54 -24.18
N PHE A 300 15.93 1.20 -23.03
CA PHE A 300 14.76 1.73 -22.35
C PHE A 300 14.17 2.91 -23.13
N TRP A 301 12.83 3.01 -23.13
CA TRP A 301 12.09 4.19 -23.54
C TRP A 301 10.91 4.43 -22.60
N ASP A 302 10.48 5.67 -22.53
CA ASP A 302 9.25 6.08 -21.88
C ASP A 302 8.52 7.17 -22.67
N VAL A 303 7.20 7.21 -22.49
CA VAL A 303 6.35 8.32 -22.87
C VAL A 303 5.55 8.73 -21.64
N ALA A 304 5.70 9.99 -21.22
CA ALA A 304 5.18 10.48 -19.95
C ALA A 304 4.30 11.71 -20.13
N GLY A 305 3.18 11.74 -19.40
CA GLY A 305 2.34 12.90 -19.15
C GLY A 305 2.25 13.16 -17.65
N GLN A 306 1.52 14.20 -17.25
CA GLN A 306 1.40 14.58 -15.83
C GLN A 306 0.73 13.49 -14.97
N ARG A 307 -0.08 12.63 -15.57
CA ARG A 307 -0.92 11.65 -14.86
C ARG A 307 -0.73 10.20 -15.30
N MET A 308 0.11 9.96 -16.31
CA MET A 308 0.34 8.63 -16.85
C MET A 308 1.75 8.50 -17.42
N LEU A 309 2.36 7.34 -17.21
CA LEU A 309 3.67 6.97 -17.72
C LEU A 309 3.56 5.59 -18.37
N ILE A 310 4.06 5.46 -19.59
CA ILE A 310 4.25 4.17 -20.26
C ILE A 310 5.73 3.99 -20.52
N MET A 311 6.26 2.82 -20.19
CA MET A 311 7.67 2.53 -20.42
C MET A 311 7.92 1.06 -20.81
N GLY A 312 9.03 0.84 -21.50
CA GLY A 312 9.44 -0.49 -21.94
C GLY A 312 10.77 -0.47 -22.68
N LYS A 313 10.98 -1.47 -23.54
CA LYS A 313 12.16 -1.62 -24.40
C LYS A 313 11.84 -1.39 -25.85
N GLU A 314 12.82 -1.02 -26.69
CA GLU A 314 12.59 -0.79 -28.12
C GLU A 314 12.17 -2.06 -28.89
N THR A 315 12.55 -3.26 -28.43
CA THR A 315 12.34 -4.54 -29.15
C THR A 315 10.88 -4.98 -29.29
N GLY A 316 10.01 -4.67 -28.31
CA GLY A 316 8.57 -4.90 -28.41
C GLY A 316 7.89 -4.77 -27.05
N GLY A 317 6.56 -4.67 -27.06
CA GLY A 317 5.75 -4.68 -25.84
C GLY A 317 5.91 -3.45 -24.95
N ILE A 318 5.20 -3.45 -23.84
CA ILE A 318 5.24 -2.42 -22.81
C ILE A 318 5.45 -3.11 -21.46
N ASP A 319 6.50 -2.72 -20.75
CA ASP A 319 6.85 -3.33 -19.47
C ASP A 319 5.88 -2.86 -18.38
N GLU A 320 5.65 -1.54 -18.27
CA GLU A 320 4.82 -0.95 -17.21
C GLU A 320 3.99 0.24 -17.72
N ILE A 321 2.73 0.29 -17.27
CA ILE A 321 1.79 1.40 -17.48
C ILE A 321 1.33 1.92 -16.12
N TRP A 322 1.77 3.12 -15.76
CA TRP A 322 1.45 3.77 -14.50
C TRP A 322 0.41 4.86 -14.68
N ALA A 323 -0.65 4.82 -13.86
CA ALA A 323 -1.54 5.94 -13.62
C ALA A 323 -1.29 6.40 -12.18
N HIS A 324 -0.42 7.40 -11.99
CA HIS A 324 0.10 7.70 -10.66
C HIS A 324 -1.03 7.93 -9.64
N PRO A 325 -0.96 7.28 -8.46
CA PRO A 325 0.21 6.62 -7.89
C PRO A 325 0.25 5.08 -8.04
N PHE A 326 -0.40 4.44 -9.03
CA PHE A 326 -0.40 2.97 -9.13
C PHE A 326 -0.13 2.44 -10.55
N MET A 327 0.41 1.22 -10.62
CA MET A 327 0.69 0.50 -11.88
C MET A 327 -0.60 -0.11 -12.41
N ALA A 328 -1.22 0.52 -13.39
CA ALA A 328 -2.50 0.10 -13.95
C ALA A 328 -2.37 -1.24 -14.70
N PHE A 329 -1.33 -1.38 -15.52
CA PHE A 329 -1.05 -2.58 -16.32
C PHE A 329 0.46 -2.80 -16.46
N ARG A 330 0.86 -4.02 -16.82
CA ARG A 330 2.25 -4.43 -17.07
C ARG A 330 2.31 -5.62 -18.01
N ASP A 331 3.50 -5.89 -18.53
CA ASP A 331 3.78 -7.01 -19.44
C ASP A 331 2.78 -7.03 -20.62
N TYR A 332 2.51 -5.86 -21.22
CA TYR A 332 1.60 -5.75 -22.37
C TYR A 332 2.33 -6.20 -23.63
N GLU A 333 1.70 -7.07 -24.40
CA GLU A 333 2.23 -7.60 -25.64
C GLU A 333 1.14 -7.68 -26.71
N ALA A 334 1.54 -7.35 -27.93
CA ALA A 334 0.73 -7.54 -29.13
C ALA A 334 1.32 -8.65 -30.00
N GLY A 335 0.44 -9.38 -30.67
CA GLY A 335 0.78 -10.39 -31.65
C GLY A 335 -0.13 -10.29 -32.88
N ILE A 336 0.37 -10.76 -34.02
CA ILE A 336 -0.41 -10.81 -35.26
C ILE A 336 -0.41 -12.23 -35.82
N ARG A 337 -1.58 -12.71 -36.25
CA ARG A 337 -1.73 -14.00 -36.94
C ARG A 337 -2.22 -13.76 -38.37
N PHE A 338 -1.63 -14.47 -39.31
CA PHE A 338 -1.98 -14.40 -40.73
C PHE A 338 -2.67 -15.70 -41.18
N PRO A 339 -3.60 -15.66 -42.14
CA PRO A 339 -4.39 -16.82 -42.56
C PRO A 339 -3.56 -17.94 -43.19
N TYR A 340 -2.38 -17.61 -43.71
CA TYR A 340 -1.49 -18.60 -44.35
C TYR A 340 -0.65 -19.41 -43.35
N LYS A 341 -0.70 -19.07 -42.05
CA LYS A 341 0.08 -19.77 -41.02
C LYS A 341 -0.59 -19.67 -39.65
N ASP A 342 -0.85 -20.83 -39.05
CA ASP A 342 -1.37 -20.90 -37.68
C ASP A 342 -0.24 -20.70 -36.65
N THR A 343 0.30 -19.48 -36.62
CA THR A 343 1.32 -19.05 -35.65
C THR A 343 1.13 -17.57 -35.39
N ILE A 344 1.11 -17.20 -34.11
CA ILE A 344 1.11 -15.79 -33.70
C ILE A 344 2.55 -15.28 -33.76
N TYR A 345 2.75 -14.20 -34.51
CA TYR A 345 3.99 -13.44 -34.50
C TYR A 345 3.91 -12.40 -33.38
N TRP A 346 4.54 -12.67 -32.25
CA TRP A 346 4.64 -11.70 -31.15
C TRP A 346 5.60 -10.58 -31.51
N MET A 347 5.17 -9.35 -31.24
CA MET A 347 5.97 -8.16 -31.55
C MET A 347 7.30 -8.12 -30.78
N ASN A 348 7.34 -8.72 -29.59
CA ASN A 348 8.55 -8.82 -28.75
C ASN A 348 9.65 -9.70 -29.37
N ASP A 349 9.29 -10.57 -30.32
CA ASP A 349 10.23 -11.46 -31.02
C ASP A 349 10.65 -10.90 -32.39
N GLN A 350 10.26 -9.66 -32.71
CA GLN A 350 10.59 -8.99 -33.97
C GLN A 350 11.68 -7.94 -33.78
N GLU A 351 12.30 -7.50 -34.87
CA GLU A 351 13.28 -6.43 -34.89
C GLU A 351 12.71 -5.19 -35.61
N PRO A 352 11.86 -4.39 -34.95
CA PRO A 352 11.26 -3.23 -35.59
C PRO A 352 12.27 -2.11 -35.83
N MET A 353 11.97 -1.26 -36.81
CA MET A 353 12.53 0.09 -36.86
C MET A 353 11.78 0.97 -35.86
N ILE A 354 12.48 1.84 -35.14
CA ILE A 354 11.85 2.73 -34.15
C ILE A 354 11.99 4.21 -34.52
N GLU A 355 10.98 4.98 -34.12
CA GLU A 355 11.00 6.44 -34.12
C GLU A 355 10.57 6.96 -32.74
N VAL A 356 11.30 7.93 -32.21
CA VAL A 356 11.01 8.56 -30.92
C VAL A 356 10.88 10.06 -31.13
N SER A 357 9.79 10.62 -30.61
CA SER A 357 9.48 12.04 -30.66
C SER A 357 8.86 12.48 -29.33
N PRO A 358 8.74 13.78 -29.02
CA PRO A 358 8.08 14.25 -27.81
C PRO A 358 6.65 13.73 -27.63
N ASP A 359 5.93 13.48 -28.73
CA ASP A 359 4.52 13.10 -28.71
C ASP A 359 4.27 11.59 -28.71
N ALA A 360 5.23 10.81 -29.22
CA ALA A 360 5.03 9.37 -29.43
C ALA A 360 6.32 8.57 -29.53
N PHE A 361 6.20 7.31 -29.12
CA PHE A 361 7.11 6.22 -29.46
C PHE A 361 6.48 5.35 -30.55
N VAL A 362 7.19 5.13 -31.65
CA VAL A 362 6.67 4.45 -32.83
C VAL A 362 7.54 3.27 -33.20
N ARG A 363 6.89 2.16 -33.57
CA ARG A 363 7.56 0.96 -34.10
C ARG A 363 6.99 0.58 -35.45
N HIS A 364 7.89 0.19 -36.35
CA HIS A 364 7.56 -0.29 -37.68
C HIS A 364 8.02 -1.74 -37.82
N TYR A 365 7.06 -2.64 -37.90
CA TYR A 365 7.26 -4.06 -38.10
C TYR A 365 7.07 -4.41 -39.58
N GLN A 366 8.02 -5.17 -40.12
CA GLN A 366 7.97 -5.64 -41.49
C GLN A 366 7.81 -7.16 -41.52
N PHE A 367 6.74 -7.61 -42.18
CA PHE A 367 6.46 -9.01 -42.47
C PHE A 367 6.55 -9.26 -43.98
N ARG A 368 6.58 -10.53 -44.41
CA ARG A 368 6.76 -10.89 -45.82
C ARG A 368 5.76 -10.21 -46.79
N HIS A 369 4.52 -10.03 -46.35
CA HIS A 369 3.43 -9.46 -47.17
C HIS A 369 2.60 -8.41 -46.42
N ALA A 370 3.15 -7.84 -45.34
CA ALA A 370 2.44 -6.88 -44.52
C ALA A 370 3.41 -5.96 -43.76
N PHE A 371 2.91 -4.78 -43.43
CA PHE A 371 3.54 -3.80 -42.53
C PHE A 371 2.58 -3.52 -41.38
N LEU A 372 3.14 -3.39 -40.19
CA LEU A 372 2.40 -2.96 -39.00
C LEU A 372 3.16 -1.79 -38.36
N LYS A 373 2.45 -0.68 -38.15
CA LYS A 373 2.95 0.46 -37.38
C LYS A 373 2.27 0.46 -36.01
N GLU A 374 3.05 0.44 -34.95
CA GLU A 374 2.60 0.66 -33.58
C GLU A 374 2.94 2.10 -33.18
N VAL A 375 1.98 2.84 -32.65
CA VAL A 375 2.16 4.18 -32.08
C VAL A 375 1.74 4.14 -30.62
N VAL A 376 2.65 4.48 -29.73
CA VAL A 376 2.39 4.60 -28.29
C VAL A 376 2.48 6.07 -27.89
N THR A 377 1.42 6.56 -27.26
CA THR A 377 1.35 7.95 -26.79
C THR A 377 0.52 8.07 -25.52
N VAL A 378 0.80 9.10 -24.72
CA VAL A 378 0.09 9.41 -23.48
C VAL A 378 -0.47 10.82 -23.53
N SER A 379 -1.60 11.05 -22.87
CA SER A 379 -2.16 12.38 -22.73
C SER A 379 -1.24 13.24 -21.83
N PRO A 380 -0.96 14.51 -22.21
CA PRO A 380 -0.15 15.40 -21.38
C PRO A 380 -0.74 15.66 -19.98
N ASP A 381 -2.07 15.64 -19.83
CA ASP A 381 -2.80 16.11 -18.64
C ASP A 381 -3.87 15.13 -18.12
N ALA A 382 -4.26 14.11 -18.87
CA ALA A 382 -5.24 13.10 -18.45
C ALA A 382 -4.59 11.73 -18.20
N PRO A 383 -5.17 10.88 -17.31
CA PRO A 383 -4.69 9.51 -17.09
C PRO A 383 -5.16 8.59 -18.23
N LYS A 384 -4.74 8.90 -19.46
CA LYS A 384 -5.14 8.23 -20.69
C LYS A 384 -3.93 8.02 -21.58
N ALA A 385 -3.89 6.87 -22.22
CA ALA A 385 -2.91 6.56 -23.24
C ALA A 385 -3.56 5.79 -24.38
N VAL A 386 -2.86 5.75 -25.50
CA VAL A 386 -3.27 5.01 -26.69
C VAL A 386 -2.09 4.18 -27.17
N VAL A 387 -2.38 2.90 -27.43
CA VAL A 387 -1.55 2.04 -28.27
C VAL A 387 -2.33 1.84 -29.56
N HIS A 388 -1.84 2.43 -30.64
CA HIS A 388 -2.51 2.46 -31.93
C HIS A 388 -1.76 1.56 -32.93
N TYR A 389 -2.51 0.75 -33.67
CA TYR A 389 -1.95 -0.15 -34.67
C TYR A 389 -2.51 0.18 -36.06
N GLU A 390 -1.62 0.45 -37.00
CA GLU A 390 -1.94 0.61 -38.42
C GLU A 390 -1.41 -0.60 -39.20
N TYR A 391 -2.34 -1.39 -39.74
CA TYR A 391 -2.02 -2.57 -40.55
C TYR A 391 -2.17 -2.27 -42.04
N ASN A 392 -1.17 -2.65 -42.83
CA ASN A 392 -1.24 -2.65 -44.28
C ASN A 392 -0.68 -3.97 -44.83
N GLY A 393 -1.52 -4.80 -45.45
CA GLY A 393 -1.09 -6.07 -46.01
C GLY A 393 -2.07 -6.65 -47.02
N THR A 394 -1.66 -7.71 -47.70
CA THR A 394 -2.43 -8.33 -48.79
C THR A 394 -3.51 -9.31 -48.32
N CYS A 395 -3.51 -9.66 -47.03
CA CYS A 395 -4.48 -10.57 -46.43
C CYS A 395 -5.10 -9.93 -45.18
N GLN A 396 -6.24 -10.44 -44.73
CA GLN A 396 -6.72 -10.10 -43.39
C GLN A 396 -5.78 -10.69 -42.35
N ALA A 397 -5.64 -10.03 -41.21
CA ALA A 397 -4.84 -10.50 -40.09
C ALA A 397 -5.61 -10.33 -38.79
N GLU A 398 -5.34 -11.21 -37.85
CA GLU A 398 -5.93 -11.17 -36.51
C GLU A 398 -4.89 -10.60 -35.54
N MET A 399 -5.37 -9.75 -34.63
CA MET A 399 -4.53 -9.13 -33.60
C MET A 399 -4.84 -9.73 -32.24
N TYR A 400 -3.78 -10.14 -31.55
CA TYR A 400 -3.83 -10.70 -30.20
C TYR A 400 -3.18 -9.72 -29.24
N ILE A 401 -3.82 -9.48 -28.10
CA ILE A 401 -3.30 -8.63 -27.04
C ILE A 401 -3.34 -9.42 -25.74
N ARG A 402 -2.23 -9.41 -25.00
CA ARG A 402 -2.17 -9.91 -23.62
C ARG A 402 -1.50 -8.88 -22.72
N PHE A 403 -1.92 -8.84 -21.47
CA PHE A 403 -1.37 -7.94 -20.46
C PHE A 403 -1.64 -8.51 -19.06
N LYS A 404 -0.98 -7.96 -18.05
CA LYS A 404 -1.25 -8.26 -16.64
C LYS A 404 -1.57 -6.98 -15.89
N SER A 405 -2.20 -7.12 -14.73
CA SER A 405 -2.37 -6.05 -13.75
C SER A 405 -2.13 -6.57 -12.35
N ASN A 406 -1.56 -5.74 -11.49
CA ASN A 406 -1.47 -5.96 -10.05
C ASN A 406 -1.92 -4.73 -9.25
N GLN A 407 -2.28 -3.63 -9.93
CA GLN A 407 -2.58 -2.32 -9.35
C GLN A 407 -1.59 -1.88 -8.26
N ARG A 408 -0.32 -2.28 -8.38
CA ARG A 408 0.69 -1.99 -7.38
C ARG A 408 0.77 -0.49 -7.12
N ILE A 409 0.54 -0.08 -5.87
CA ILE A 409 0.80 1.29 -5.44
C ILE A 409 2.30 1.54 -5.51
N MET A 410 2.69 2.73 -5.97
CA MET A 410 4.06 3.18 -5.99
C MET A 410 4.72 3.01 -4.61
N TRP A 411 6.04 2.79 -4.61
CA TRP A 411 6.85 2.68 -3.40
C TRP A 411 6.43 3.75 -2.36
N PRO A 412 6.29 3.41 -1.06
CA PRO A 412 6.96 2.30 -0.36
C PRO A 412 6.18 1.00 -0.20
N TYR A 413 4.97 0.90 -0.73
CA TYR A 413 4.14 -0.29 -0.52
C TYR A 413 4.60 -1.50 -1.32
N SER A 414 4.34 -2.69 -0.77
CA SER A 414 4.48 -3.94 -1.51
C SER A 414 3.43 -4.04 -2.61
N GLU A 415 3.68 -4.93 -3.58
CA GLU A 415 2.72 -5.27 -4.61
C GLU A 415 1.45 -5.96 -4.09
N LYS A 416 1.44 -6.40 -2.82
CA LYS A 416 0.33 -7.12 -2.20
C LYS A 416 -0.61 -6.22 -1.40
N VAL A 417 -0.25 -4.96 -1.18
CA VAL A 417 -0.92 -4.06 -0.22
C VAL A 417 -2.43 -3.87 -0.46
N LEU A 418 -2.88 -3.96 -1.71
CA LEU A 418 -4.29 -3.80 -2.06
C LEU A 418 -5.13 -5.04 -1.79
N GLY A 419 -4.51 -6.19 -1.50
CA GLY A 419 -5.20 -7.40 -1.06
C GLY A 419 -5.99 -8.12 -2.17
N GLY A 420 -5.77 -7.81 -3.45
CA GLY A 420 -6.39 -8.52 -4.56
C GLY A 420 -6.84 -7.63 -5.70
N LEU A 421 -7.59 -8.20 -6.64
CA LEU A 421 -8.17 -7.54 -7.80
C LEU A 421 -9.60 -8.04 -8.04
N LYS A 422 -10.41 -7.16 -8.60
CA LYS A 422 -11.73 -7.45 -9.17
C LYS A 422 -11.67 -7.11 -10.64
N TYR A 423 -12.14 -7.99 -11.52
CA TYR A 423 -12.14 -7.76 -12.96
C TYR A 423 -13.46 -8.12 -13.66
N ASP A 424 -13.69 -7.52 -14.83
CA ASP A 424 -14.79 -7.83 -15.74
C ASP A 424 -14.41 -7.47 -17.18
N PHE A 425 -15.05 -8.10 -18.17
CA PHE A 425 -15.07 -7.58 -19.53
C PHE A 425 -16.42 -6.91 -19.79
N ASN A 426 -16.41 -5.60 -19.89
CA ASN A 426 -17.63 -4.84 -20.14
C ASN A 426 -17.93 -4.79 -21.64
N GLU A 427 -18.88 -5.62 -22.10
CA GLU A 427 -19.27 -5.70 -23.51
C GLU A 427 -19.71 -4.36 -24.11
N LYS A 428 -20.41 -3.52 -23.34
CA LYS A 428 -20.88 -2.20 -23.82
C LYS A 428 -19.73 -1.24 -24.08
N LEU A 429 -18.68 -1.31 -23.26
CA LEU A 429 -17.48 -0.51 -23.43
C LEU A 429 -16.47 -1.17 -24.36
N ASN A 430 -16.62 -2.46 -24.63
CA ASN A 430 -15.63 -3.29 -25.29
C ASN A 430 -14.26 -3.15 -24.61
N ALA A 431 -14.24 -3.36 -23.28
CA ALA A 431 -13.09 -3.06 -22.44
C ALA A 431 -12.98 -3.99 -21.23
N PHE A 432 -11.74 -4.30 -20.83
CA PHE A 432 -11.48 -4.88 -19.51
C PHE A 432 -11.49 -3.80 -18.44
N MET A 433 -12.22 -4.06 -17.37
CA MET A 433 -12.30 -3.24 -16.16
C MET A 433 -11.59 -3.97 -15.03
N ILE A 434 -10.69 -3.31 -14.32
CA ILE A 434 -9.96 -3.87 -13.18
C ILE A 434 -10.02 -2.89 -12.02
N THR A 435 -10.28 -3.37 -10.81
CA THR A 435 -10.29 -2.56 -9.61
C THR A 435 -9.77 -3.31 -8.39
N ASP A 436 -9.36 -2.58 -7.36
CA ASP A 436 -8.99 -3.17 -6.09
C ASP A 436 -10.27 -3.57 -5.30
N PRO A 437 -10.16 -4.38 -4.23
CA PRO A 437 -11.32 -4.78 -3.45
C PRO A 437 -12.16 -3.62 -2.92
N SER A 438 -11.56 -2.45 -2.65
CA SER A 438 -12.28 -1.26 -2.16
C SER A 438 -13.01 -0.49 -3.26
N GLY A 439 -12.58 -0.59 -4.52
CA GLY A 439 -13.14 0.19 -5.62
C GLY A 439 -12.50 1.58 -5.80
N ASP A 440 -11.50 1.92 -5.01
CA ASP A 440 -10.84 3.24 -5.03
C ASP A 440 -9.85 3.38 -6.20
N PHE A 441 -9.27 2.26 -6.66
CA PHE A 441 -8.34 2.21 -7.78
C PHE A 441 -8.99 1.47 -8.95
N VAL A 442 -9.25 2.17 -10.05
CA VAL A 442 -9.90 1.59 -11.23
C VAL A 442 -9.00 1.80 -12.45
N SER A 443 -8.69 0.70 -13.14
CA SER A 443 -8.00 0.66 -14.43
C SER A 443 -8.95 0.16 -15.51
N MET A 444 -8.75 0.62 -16.74
CA MET A 444 -9.50 0.15 -17.90
C MET A 444 -8.61 0.10 -19.13
N ILE A 445 -8.75 -0.97 -19.92
CA ILE A 445 -8.18 -1.08 -21.26
C ILE A 445 -9.30 -1.42 -22.25
N GLY A 446 -9.56 -0.50 -23.17
CA GLY A 446 -10.65 -0.59 -24.13
C GLY A 446 -10.16 -0.73 -25.57
N PHE A 447 -10.98 -1.35 -26.40
CA PHE A 447 -10.64 -1.66 -27.79
C PHE A 447 -11.58 -0.96 -28.77
N ASN A 448 -11.03 -0.48 -29.88
CA ASN A 448 -11.81 0.25 -30.90
C ASN A 448 -12.48 -0.68 -31.94
N LYS A 449 -12.16 -1.97 -31.92
CA LYS A 449 -12.73 -3.02 -32.75
C LYS A 449 -13.41 -4.03 -31.85
N ALA A 450 -14.51 -4.65 -32.30
CA ALA A 450 -15.15 -5.73 -31.55
C ALA A 450 -14.08 -6.75 -31.11
N THR A 451 -14.03 -7.04 -29.82
CA THR A 451 -13.01 -7.89 -29.20
C THR A 451 -13.68 -9.01 -28.45
N GLU A 452 -13.22 -10.23 -28.71
CA GLU A 452 -13.62 -11.41 -27.97
C GLU A 452 -12.62 -11.64 -26.83
N PRO A 453 -13.05 -11.58 -25.55
CA PRO A 453 -12.17 -11.90 -24.44
C PRO A 453 -11.88 -13.41 -24.43
N VAL A 454 -10.65 -13.79 -24.78
CA VAL A 454 -10.28 -15.21 -24.91
C VAL A 454 -10.01 -15.87 -23.55
N HIS A 455 -9.29 -15.21 -22.65
CA HIS A 455 -8.91 -15.80 -21.36
C HIS A 455 -8.54 -14.72 -20.34
N PHE A 456 -9.03 -14.87 -19.11
CA PHE A 456 -8.49 -14.19 -17.93
C PHE A 456 -8.08 -15.26 -16.93
N ASN A 457 -6.80 -15.33 -16.58
CA ASN A 457 -6.31 -16.28 -15.58
C ASN A 457 -5.80 -15.52 -14.36
N SER A 458 -6.35 -15.85 -13.19
CA SER A 458 -5.89 -15.38 -11.88
C SER A 458 -4.63 -16.15 -11.44
N SER A 459 -3.57 -16.15 -12.26
CA SER A 459 -2.33 -16.83 -11.84
C SER A 459 -1.57 -15.95 -10.84
N PRO A 460 -1.19 -16.47 -9.65
CA PRO A 460 -0.43 -15.72 -8.67
C PRO A 460 0.99 -15.46 -9.22
N MET A 461 1.30 -14.18 -9.37
CA MET A 461 2.63 -13.57 -9.51
C MET A 461 3.79 -14.50 -9.87
N LEU A 462 4.26 -14.46 -11.11
CA LEU A 462 5.69 -14.68 -11.37
C LEU A 462 6.44 -13.41 -10.95
N PRO A 463 7.58 -13.52 -10.24
CA PRO A 463 8.44 -12.38 -9.98
C PRO A 463 8.76 -11.68 -11.31
N ALA A 464 8.80 -10.34 -11.28
CA ALA A 464 9.09 -9.48 -12.43
C ALA A 464 10.45 -9.75 -13.14
N PHE A 465 11.20 -10.76 -12.72
CA PHE A 465 12.56 -11.06 -13.15
C PHE A 465 12.71 -12.40 -13.90
N ARG A 466 11.63 -13.18 -14.12
CA ARG A 466 11.70 -14.31 -15.05
C ARG A 466 11.02 -13.94 -16.36
N THR A 467 11.81 -13.43 -17.30
CA THR A 467 11.51 -13.54 -18.73
C THR A 467 11.38 -15.02 -19.08
N THR A 468 10.15 -15.52 -19.16
CA THR A 468 9.88 -16.79 -19.83
C THR A 468 10.07 -16.55 -21.33
N LYS A 469 11.22 -16.94 -21.87
CA LYS A 469 11.42 -17.03 -23.32
C LYS A 469 10.43 -18.07 -23.86
N ASN A 470 9.56 -17.65 -24.78
CA ASN A 470 8.71 -18.48 -25.63
C ASN A 470 7.72 -19.43 -24.93
N PRO A 471 6.44 -19.06 -24.78
CA PRO A 471 5.36 -20.02 -24.64
C PRO A 471 4.56 -20.06 -25.96
N ILE A 472 5.11 -20.64 -27.03
CA ILE A 472 4.29 -21.21 -28.11
C ILE A 472 4.88 -22.56 -28.49
N GLY A 473 4.18 -23.63 -28.11
CA GLY A 473 4.34 -24.97 -28.67
C GLY A 473 2.94 -25.55 -28.91
N ASN A 474 2.76 -26.25 -30.03
CA ASN A 474 1.54 -26.94 -30.40
C ASN A 474 1.05 -27.88 -29.28
N TYR A 475 -0.11 -27.63 -28.71
CA TYR A 475 -0.77 -28.58 -27.82
C TYR A 475 -1.77 -29.43 -28.61
N SER A 476 -1.28 -30.48 -29.27
CA SER A 476 -2.12 -31.65 -29.58
C SER A 476 -1.83 -32.83 -28.66
N ASN A 477 -0.99 -32.66 -27.64
CA ASN A 477 -0.85 -33.55 -26.48
C ASN A 477 -0.33 -32.70 -25.30
N ILE A 478 -1.11 -32.64 -24.22
CA ILE A 478 -0.68 -32.04 -22.95
C ILE A 478 0.17 -33.10 -22.24
N ASP A 479 1.48 -33.05 -22.45
CA ASP A 479 2.43 -33.68 -21.55
C ASP A 479 3.03 -32.61 -20.65
N ALA A 480 2.71 -32.72 -19.36
CA ALA A 480 3.23 -31.87 -18.30
C ALA A 480 4.72 -32.16 -18.07
N PRO A 481 5.53 -31.12 -17.85
CA PRO A 481 6.43 -31.21 -16.72
C PRO A 481 6.41 -29.97 -15.82
N ASP A 482 6.41 -30.29 -14.53
CA ASP A 482 6.83 -29.50 -13.37
C ASP A 482 5.94 -28.35 -12.92
N THR A 483 4.74 -28.71 -12.45
CA THR A 483 4.42 -28.67 -11.01
C THR A 483 3.14 -29.47 -10.77
N LEU A 484 3.30 -30.63 -10.12
CA LEU A 484 2.20 -31.47 -9.66
C LEU A 484 1.33 -30.71 -8.64
N TRP A 485 0.15 -30.26 -9.07
CA TRP A 485 -1.06 -30.23 -8.26
C TRP A 485 -2.18 -30.87 -9.08
N GLN A 486 -2.58 -32.08 -8.69
CA GLN A 486 -3.72 -32.78 -9.28
C GLN A 486 -5.01 -32.04 -8.92
N ALA A 487 -5.60 -31.33 -9.89
CA ALA A 487 -6.99 -30.93 -9.82
C ALA A 487 -7.84 -32.14 -10.22
N MET A 488 -8.64 -32.66 -9.28
CA MET A 488 -9.72 -33.59 -9.62
C MET A 488 -10.81 -32.81 -10.39
N PRO A 489 -11.35 -33.32 -11.50
CA PRO A 489 -12.42 -32.65 -12.22
C PRO A 489 -13.67 -32.55 -11.35
N ALA A 490 -14.16 -31.33 -11.16
CA ALA A 490 -15.51 -31.10 -10.66
C ALA A 490 -16.53 -31.57 -11.74
N PRO A 491 -17.63 -32.26 -11.38
CA PRO A 491 -18.62 -32.70 -12.35
C PRO A 491 -19.31 -31.48 -12.95
N GLY A 492 -19.17 -31.25 -14.27
CA GLY A 492 -19.94 -30.20 -14.96
C GLY A 492 -19.33 -29.56 -16.21
N GLU A 493 -18.10 -29.88 -16.62
CA GLU A 493 -17.52 -29.27 -17.82
C GLU A 493 -17.95 -29.99 -19.11
N LEU A 494 -18.78 -29.30 -19.89
CA LEU A 494 -19.05 -29.64 -21.28
C LEU A 494 -17.88 -29.16 -22.14
N ILE A 495 -17.12 -30.12 -22.68
CA ILE A 495 -16.19 -29.90 -23.78
C ILE A 495 -17.02 -29.53 -25.01
N ILE A 496 -16.81 -28.33 -25.56
CA ILE A 496 -17.17 -28.05 -26.95
C ILE A 496 -15.90 -27.59 -27.67
N THR A 497 -15.36 -28.50 -28.47
CA THR A 497 -14.56 -28.18 -29.64
C THR A 497 -15.54 -27.76 -30.73
N LEU A 498 -15.36 -26.58 -31.33
CA LEU A 498 -15.90 -26.31 -32.67
C LEU A 498 -14.95 -25.35 -33.42
N THR A 499 -14.85 -25.63 -34.71
CA THR A 499 -13.98 -25.08 -35.77
C THR A 499 -13.99 -23.58 -35.94
#